data_AF-A0AB34IMJ0-F1
#
_entry.id   AF-A0AB34IMJ0-F1
#
_cell.length_a   1.000
_cell.length_b   1.000
_cell.length_c   1.000
_cell.angle_alpha   90.00
_cell.angle_beta   90.00
_cell.angle_gamma   90.00
#
_symmetry.space_group_name_H-M   'P 1'
#
loop_
_entity.id
_entity.type
_entity.pdbx_description
1 polymer ?
#
loop_
_entity_poly.entity_id
_entity_poly.type
_entity_poly.pdbx_seq_one_letter_code
_entity_poly.pdbx_strand_id
1 'polypeptide(L)'
;MHCAKCGVDKLSVEFPSLPHMVGATALRRTCLGCIIASMDSTLLPTGVDVDLLRRQHARTSGTGEFDTLARADVTASANMKYIMVRNASGGTVNVNIPQSNLIRDLRHEVARALQVPHRGLRLLYSGIELKGRKGGRMSTLEEYGVTLGAQLHAIMAFSQYAGQNHIAGAALDQYGNAVGSEYDLSVDGAFNGMAIVVLQLYFFDFSLPSEALQQKGFRVEVHRSVPSPYDLETALKQDDVTQFWLISAERAMISNDHVTVIRDFWEAGHGLYIWGDNDPYYYDANVVSKSLIGVEQRGNVTGDQVVTVAATGPGVRPHEISTGMTTVYEGITIATIDESPRIKPLIVGSANNVVCAYSDEDGKRMLIDGGFTRLFCKWDSAGTARYIVNAAGWLVNFDQFD
;
A
#
# COMPACT_ATOMS: atom_id res chain seq x y z
N MET A 1 30.30 -34.36 27.11
CA MET A 1 29.57 -35.65 27.14
C MET A 1 28.41 -35.56 26.17
N HIS A 2 28.18 -36.60 25.36
CA HIS A 2 27.03 -36.72 24.46
C HIS A 2 25.83 -37.26 25.25
N CYS A 3 24.69 -36.58 25.23
CA CYS A 3 23.46 -37.07 25.87
C CYS A 3 22.59 -37.81 24.85
N ALA A 4 22.65 -39.15 24.85
CA ALA A 4 21.90 -40.01 23.93
C ALA A 4 20.35 -39.88 24.02
N LYS A 5 19.83 -39.21 25.06
CA LYS A 5 18.39 -39.02 25.28
C LYS A 5 17.83 -37.72 24.68
N CYS A 6 18.66 -36.70 24.45
CA CYS A 6 18.20 -35.41 23.92
C CYS A 6 19.00 -34.90 22.71
N GLY A 7 20.04 -35.62 22.27
CA GLY A 7 20.77 -35.32 21.03
C GLY A 7 21.58 -34.01 21.07
N VAL A 8 21.80 -33.43 22.25
CA VAL A 8 22.55 -32.18 22.40
C VAL A 8 24.04 -32.46 22.49
N ASP A 9 24.79 -31.99 21.51
CA ASP A 9 26.24 -31.97 21.52
C ASP A 9 26.77 -30.59 21.92
N LYS A 10 27.49 -30.55 23.05
CA LYS A 10 28.24 -29.43 23.63
C LYS A 10 27.46 -28.13 23.88
N LEU A 11 27.13 -27.90 25.16
CA LEU A 11 26.95 -26.55 25.71
C LEU A 11 28.26 -26.13 26.39
N SER A 12 28.93 -25.10 25.87
CA SER A 12 29.91 -24.34 26.63
C SER A 12 29.14 -23.36 27.53
N VAL A 13 29.21 -23.57 28.85
CA VAL A 13 28.62 -22.66 29.84
C VAL A 13 29.76 -21.82 30.40
N GLU A 14 29.84 -20.55 29.99
CA GLU A 14 30.59 -19.55 30.74
C GLU A 14 29.72 -19.06 31.90
N PHE A 15 30.29 -19.02 33.12
CA PHE A 15 29.62 -18.47 34.29
C PHE A 15 29.98 -16.99 34.42
N PRO A 16 29.01 -16.06 34.27
CA PRO A 16 29.23 -14.68 34.68
C PRO A 16 29.06 -14.56 36.20
N SER A 17 29.98 -13.85 36.83
CA SER A 17 29.90 -13.41 38.22
C SER A 17 28.64 -12.55 38.45
N LEU A 18 27.76 -12.99 39.36
CA LEU A 18 26.60 -12.25 39.90
C LEU A 18 27.07 -11.25 40.99
N PRO A 19 26.36 -10.12 41.27
CA PRO A 19 24.88 -10.00 41.42
C PRO A 19 24.27 -8.84 40.58
N HIS A 20 23.11 -8.92 39.94
CA HIS A 20 21.75 -9.17 40.42
C HIS A 20 20.87 -9.64 39.24
N MET A 21 19.97 -10.61 39.48
CA MET A 21 19.00 -11.12 38.49
C MET A 21 17.69 -10.32 38.51
N VAL A 22 17.15 -9.99 37.32
CA VAL A 22 15.77 -10.31 36.91
C VAL A 22 15.75 -10.53 35.38
N GLY A 23 15.33 -11.72 34.93
CA GLY A 23 14.83 -11.95 33.56
C GLY A 23 15.76 -12.71 32.59
N ALA A 24 15.84 -14.03 32.71
CA ALA A 24 16.26 -14.89 31.61
C ALA A 24 15.33 -16.10 31.48
N THR A 25 14.64 -16.14 30.35
CA THR A 25 13.56 -17.06 29.99
C THR A 25 14.14 -18.31 29.32
N ALA A 26 13.62 -19.48 29.72
CA ALA A 26 13.64 -20.77 29.01
C ALA A 26 14.99 -21.51 28.82
N LEU A 27 15.51 -22.10 29.90
CA LEU A 27 16.16 -23.42 29.81
C LEU A 27 15.08 -24.51 29.98
N ARG A 28 14.94 -25.41 29.00
CA ARG A 28 14.02 -26.56 29.09
C ARG A 28 14.30 -27.35 30.37
N ARG A 29 13.30 -27.46 31.27
CA ARG A 29 13.36 -28.17 32.57
C ARG A 29 13.90 -29.62 32.47
N THR A 30 13.80 -30.25 31.30
CA THR A 30 14.29 -31.60 31.02
C THR A 30 15.81 -31.73 31.00
N CYS A 31 16.57 -30.69 30.64
CA CYS A 31 18.03 -30.78 30.59
C CYS A 31 18.69 -30.62 31.98
N LEU A 32 18.10 -29.81 32.87
CA LEU A 32 18.65 -29.58 34.21
C LEU A 32 18.61 -30.86 35.07
N GLY A 33 17.53 -31.64 34.96
CA GLY A 33 17.38 -32.91 35.69
C GLY A 33 18.39 -33.99 35.26
N CYS A 34 18.73 -34.06 33.97
CA CYS A 34 19.73 -35.00 33.47
C CYS A 34 21.16 -34.63 33.89
N ILE A 35 21.46 -33.33 33.98
CA ILE A 35 22.78 -32.84 34.41
C ILE A 35 23.00 -33.19 35.90
N ILE A 36 22.00 -32.95 36.76
CA ILE A 36 22.08 -33.23 38.20
C ILE A 36 22.21 -34.73 38.49
N ALA A 37 21.59 -35.59 37.67
CA ALA A 37 21.69 -37.05 37.84
C ALA A 37 23.06 -37.65 37.46
N SER A 38 23.92 -36.87 36.78
CA SER A 38 25.22 -37.33 36.26
C SER A 38 26.44 -36.76 37.00
N MET A 39 26.22 -35.88 37.98
CA MET A 39 27.30 -35.22 38.73
C MET A 39 27.81 -36.10 39.87
N ASP A 40 29.13 -36.26 39.93
CA ASP A 40 29.84 -36.85 41.06
C ASP A 40 29.73 -35.93 42.29
N SER A 41 29.47 -36.53 43.45
CA SER A 41 29.20 -35.85 44.73
C SER A 41 30.32 -34.95 45.25
N THR A 42 31.49 -35.00 44.60
CA THR A 42 32.71 -34.27 44.96
C THR A 42 32.80 -32.87 44.34
N LEU A 43 31.87 -32.47 43.46
CA LEU A 43 31.92 -31.21 42.70
C LEU A 43 30.83 -30.19 43.09
N LEU A 44 30.07 -30.42 44.17
CA LEU A 44 28.98 -29.53 44.57
C LEU A 44 29.44 -28.51 45.64
N PRO A 45 29.02 -27.23 45.55
CA PRO A 45 29.22 -26.26 46.62
C PRO A 45 28.57 -26.73 47.93
N THR A 46 29.23 -26.45 49.06
CA THR A 46 28.71 -26.76 50.40
C THR A 46 27.33 -26.12 50.61
N GLY A 47 26.31 -26.93 50.90
CA GLY A 47 24.95 -26.47 51.24
C GLY A 47 23.81 -26.99 50.35
N VAL A 48 24.09 -27.80 49.32
CA VAL A 48 23.05 -28.41 48.47
C VAL A 48 22.63 -29.78 49.00
N ASP A 49 21.39 -29.91 49.45
CA ASP A 49 20.78 -31.19 49.85
C ASP A 49 20.30 -31.96 48.62
N VAL A 50 21.14 -32.91 48.18
CA VAL A 50 20.91 -33.76 47.01
C VAL A 50 19.70 -34.69 47.20
N ASP A 51 19.39 -35.06 48.44
CA ASP A 51 18.26 -35.95 48.74
C ASP A 51 16.92 -35.21 48.67
N LEU A 52 16.90 -33.91 48.96
CA LEU A 52 15.73 -33.05 48.74
C LEU A 52 15.39 -32.93 47.24
N LEU A 53 16.42 -32.75 46.40
CA LEU A 53 16.26 -32.65 44.94
C LEU A 53 15.81 -33.98 44.32
N ARG A 54 16.33 -35.12 44.79
CA ARG A 54 15.87 -36.45 44.37
C ARG A 54 14.43 -36.72 44.75
N ARG A 55 13.99 -36.30 45.95
CA ARG A 55 12.59 -36.43 46.38
C ARG A 55 11.62 -35.53 45.59
N GLN A 56 12.05 -34.33 45.19
CA GLN A 56 11.24 -33.47 44.31
C GLN A 56 11.10 -34.05 42.90
N HIS A 57 12.16 -34.65 42.35
CA HIS A 57 12.10 -35.26 41.01
C HIS A 57 11.20 -36.50 40.97
N ALA A 58 11.28 -37.35 42.00
CA ALA A 58 10.43 -38.55 42.13
C ALA A 58 8.92 -38.23 42.27
N ARG A 59 8.56 -37.02 42.77
CA ARG A 59 7.17 -36.55 42.83
C ARG A 59 6.64 -36.04 41.49
N THR A 60 7.51 -35.61 40.59
CA THR A 60 7.12 -35.12 39.24
C THR A 60 7.11 -36.20 38.16
N SER A 61 7.67 -37.39 38.42
CA SER A 61 7.75 -38.50 37.47
C SER A 61 6.58 -39.50 37.57
N GLY A 62 5.46 -39.10 38.16
CA GLY A 62 4.22 -39.88 38.16
C GLY A 62 3.75 -40.16 36.74
N THR A 63 3.90 -41.42 36.33
CA THR A 63 3.56 -41.97 35.01
C THR A 63 2.04 -42.00 34.79
N GLY A 64 1.55 -41.37 33.72
CA GLY A 64 0.19 -41.66 33.23
C GLY A 64 -0.45 -40.63 32.30
N GLU A 65 -0.37 -39.32 32.60
CA GLU A 65 -1.25 -38.32 31.94
C GLU A 65 -0.54 -37.29 31.04
N PHE A 66 0.78 -37.11 31.17
CA PHE A 66 1.49 -36.09 30.38
C PHE A 66 1.89 -36.55 28.97
N ASP A 67 1.94 -37.85 28.72
CA ASP A 67 2.39 -38.40 27.43
C ASP A 67 1.27 -38.34 26.36
N THR A 68 0.00 -38.29 26.78
CA THR A 68 -1.16 -38.09 25.91
C THR A 68 -1.33 -36.63 25.48
N LEU A 69 -1.03 -35.66 26.34
CA LEU A 69 -1.07 -34.24 26.00
C LEU A 69 0.09 -33.82 25.09
N ALA A 70 1.31 -34.33 25.33
CA ALA A 70 2.45 -34.06 24.46
C ALA A 70 2.32 -34.73 23.08
N ARG A 71 1.69 -35.92 22.99
CA ARG A 71 1.38 -36.55 21.69
C ARG A 71 0.22 -35.88 20.96
N ALA A 72 -0.77 -35.33 21.67
CA ALA A 72 -1.83 -34.52 21.05
C ALA A 72 -1.29 -33.23 20.43
N ASP A 73 -0.34 -32.56 21.08
CA ASP A 73 0.31 -31.34 20.54
C ASP A 73 1.20 -31.62 19.31
N VAL A 74 1.92 -32.76 19.29
CA VAL A 74 2.79 -33.12 18.16
C VAL A 74 1.99 -33.66 16.96
N THR A 75 0.80 -34.23 17.18
CA THR A 75 -0.09 -34.69 16.10
C THR A 75 -0.99 -33.59 15.55
N ALA A 76 -1.36 -32.58 16.34
CA ALA A 76 -2.07 -31.40 15.85
C ALA A 76 -1.21 -30.53 14.90
N SER A 77 0.13 -30.56 15.07
CA SER A 77 1.07 -29.84 14.20
C SER A 77 1.24 -30.46 12.81
N ALA A 78 0.86 -31.72 12.58
CA ALA A 78 1.18 -32.46 11.36
C ALA A 78 0.18 -32.25 10.20
N ASN A 79 -0.93 -31.54 10.43
CA ASN A 79 -2.00 -31.33 9.44
C ASN A 79 -2.38 -29.87 9.19
N MET A 80 -1.65 -28.90 9.77
CA MET A 80 -1.98 -27.50 9.52
C MET A 80 -1.45 -27.06 8.14
N LYS A 81 -2.39 -26.77 7.24
CA LYS A 81 -2.11 -26.25 5.90
C LYS A 81 -1.91 -24.73 5.92
N TYR A 82 -0.80 -24.27 6.51
CA TYR A 82 -0.50 -22.84 6.64
C TYR A 82 0.59 -22.35 5.70
N ILE A 83 0.52 -21.06 5.38
CA ILE A 83 1.63 -20.24 4.90
C ILE A 83 2.04 -19.28 6.02
N MET A 84 3.28 -18.80 5.95
CA MET A 84 3.80 -17.77 6.86
C MET A 84 3.68 -16.42 6.16
N VAL A 85 3.10 -15.43 6.82
CA VAL A 85 3.02 -14.07 6.30
C VAL A 85 3.73 -13.12 7.23
N ARG A 86 4.72 -12.41 6.69
CA ARG A 86 5.49 -11.40 7.40
C ARG A 86 4.90 -10.01 7.13
N ASN A 87 4.60 -9.26 8.17
CA ASN A 87 4.15 -7.88 8.06
C ASN A 87 5.34 -6.90 7.95
N ALA A 88 5.03 -5.62 7.71
CA ALA A 88 6.04 -4.57 7.60
C ALA A 88 6.87 -4.34 8.88
N SER A 89 6.33 -4.62 10.06
CA SER A 89 7.07 -4.53 11.34
C SER A 89 7.96 -5.76 11.62
N GLY A 90 8.01 -6.70 10.69
CA GLY A 90 8.83 -7.91 10.76
C GLY A 90 8.21 -9.06 11.55
N GLY A 91 7.01 -8.88 12.12
CA GLY A 91 6.23 -9.93 12.75
C GLY A 91 5.66 -10.91 11.74
N THR A 92 5.49 -12.16 12.16
CA THR A 92 5.01 -13.25 11.28
C THR A 92 3.74 -13.86 11.85
N VAL A 93 2.74 -14.08 11.00
CA VAL A 93 1.52 -14.82 11.32
C VAL A 93 1.39 -16.05 10.43
N ASN A 94 0.83 -17.13 10.98
CA ASN A 94 0.47 -18.31 10.20
C ASN A 94 -0.96 -18.14 9.68
N VAL A 95 -1.14 -18.30 8.37
CA VAL A 95 -2.43 -18.13 7.70
C VAL A 95 -2.78 -19.43 6.99
N ASN A 96 -4.00 -19.93 7.20
CA ASN A 96 -4.48 -21.12 6.51
C ASN A 96 -4.69 -20.82 5.04
N ILE A 97 -4.28 -21.75 4.17
CA ILE A 97 -4.58 -21.65 2.74
C ILE A 97 -6.11 -21.79 2.54
N PRO A 98 -6.77 -20.84 1.87
CA PRO A 98 -8.21 -20.94 1.58
C PRO A 98 -8.48 -22.14 0.67
N GLN A 99 -9.62 -22.83 0.90
CA GLN A 99 -9.98 -23.99 0.09
C GLN A 99 -10.18 -23.67 -1.40
N SER A 100 -10.56 -22.43 -1.71
CA SER A 100 -10.76 -21.96 -3.10
C SER A 100 -9.45 -21.86 -3.89
N ASN A 101 -8.30 -21.84 -3.22
CA ASN A 101 -6.98 -21.60 -3.81
C ASN A 101 -6.82 -20.23 -4.50
N LEU A 102 -7.78 -19.31 -4.34
CA LEU A 102 -7.78 -18.00 -4.97
C LEU A 102 -6.93 -17.00 -4.18
N ILE A 103 -6.17 -16.16 -4.90
CA ILE A 103 -5.37 -15.08 -4.29
C ILE A 103 -6.24 -14.11 -3.48
N ARG A 104 -7.41 -13.75 -4.03
CA ARG A 104 -8.38 -12.88 -3.35
C ARG A 104 -8.74 -13.39 -1.97
N ASP A 105 -9.11 -14.66 -1.88
CA ASP A 105 -9.59 -15.25 -0.63
C ASP A 105 -8.42 -15.39 0.36
N LEU A 106 -7.20 -15.63 -0.13
CA LEU A 106 -6.02 -15.61 0.72
C LEU A 106 -5.82 -14.21 1.32
N ARG A 107 -5.93 -13.15 0.53
CA ARG A 107 -5.80 -11.77 1.00
C ARG A 107 -6.80 -11.45 2.13
N HIS A 108 -8.03 -11.94 2.04
CA HIS A 108 -9.02 -11.82 3.11
C HIS A 108 -8.60 -12.53 4.40
N GLU A 109 -8.07 -13.75 4.29
CA GLU A 109 -7.55 -14.50 5.45
C GLU A 109 -6.33 -13.82 6.08
N VAL A 110 -5.41 -13.29 5.26
CA VAL A 110 -4.25 -12.53 5.74
C VAL A 110 -4.68 -11.25 6.45
N ALA A 111 -5.58 -10.46 5.86
CA ALA A 111 -6.08 -9.23 6.46
C ALA A 111 -6.69 -9.50 7.84
N ARG A 112 -7.51 -10.56 7.95
CA ARG A 112 -8.11 -11.00 9.21
C ARG A 112 -7.05 -11.42 10.23
N ALA A 113 -6.06 -12.21 9.83
CA ALA A 113 -5.00 -12.70 10.71
C ALA A 113 -4.09 -11.56 11.23
N LEU A 114 -3.82 -10.57 10.39
CA LEU A 114 -3.02 -9.39 10.74
C LEU A 114 -3.83 -8.30 11.45
N GLN A 115 -5.17 -8.42 11.50
CA GLN A 115 -6.07 -7.38 12.01
C GLN A 115 -5.88 -6.03 11.31
N VAL A 116 -5.63 -6.07 10.00
CA VAL A 116 -5.47 -4.89 9.15
C VAL A 116 -6.65 -4.78 8.18
N PRO A 117 -6.94 -3.59 7.64
CA PRO A 117 -7.89 -3.44 6.55
C PRO A 117 -7.49 -4.33 5.37
N HIS A 118 -8.48 -4.96 4.74
CA HIS A 118 -8.27 -5.71 3.49
C HIS A 118 -7.79 -4.78 2.36
N ARG A 119 -8.36 -3.58 2.32
CA ARG A 119 -8.11 -2.58 1.27
C ARG A 119 -6.66 -2.10 1.29
N GLY A 120 -6.00 -2.17 0.13
CA GLY A 120 -4.60 -1.81 -0.05
C GLY A 120 -3.61 -2.84 0.49
N LEU A 121 -4.06 -4.03 0.91
CA LEU A 121 -3.16 -5.11 1.31
C LEU A 121 -2.56 -5.81 0.08
N ARG A 122 -1.25 -5.68 -0.10
CA ARG A 122 -0.48 -6.38 -1.13
C ARG A 122 0.21 -7.60 -0.52
N LEU A 123 0.22 -8.70 -1.25
CA LEU A 123 0.92 -9.92 -0.89
C LEU A 123 2.03 -10.17 -1.91
N LEU A 124 3.26 -10.33 -1.44
CA LEU A 124 4.41 -10.62 -2.29
C LEU A 124 4.98 -11.99 -1.95
N TYR A 125 5.32 -12.75 -2.98
CA TYR A 125 6.02 -14.03 -2.88
C TYR A 125 7.20 -14.04 -3.84
N SER A 126 8.39 -14.35 -3.35
CA SER A 126 9.63 -14.34 -4.15
C SER A 126 9.86 -13.02 -4.92
N GLY A 127 9.46 -11.89 -4.32
CA GLY A 127 9.55 -10.56 -4.93
C GLY A 127 8.45 -10.21 -5.94
N ILE A 128 7.52 -11.13 -6.21
CA ILE A 128 6.42 -10.94 -7.16
C ILE A 128 5.13 -10.70 -6.38
N GLU A 129 4.37 -9.67 -6.75
CA GLU A 129 3.04 -9.44 -6.19
C GLU A 129 2.05 -10.50 -6.70
N LEU A 130 1.29 -11.06 -5.75
CA LEU A 130 0.17 -11.95 -6.02
C LEU A 130 -1.03 -11.09 -6.45
N LYS A 131 -1.28 -11.00 -7.76
CA LYS A 131 -2.43 -10.29 -8.32
C LYS A 131 -3.69 -11.15 -8.24
N GLY A 132 -4.81 -10.58 -7.79
CA GLY A 132 -6.12 -11.26 -7.70
C GLY A 132 -6.65 -11.68 -9.08
N ARG A 133 -6.35 -10.89 -10.11
CA ARG A 133 -6.66 -11.17 -11.51
C ARG A 133 -5.44 -11.08 -12.42
N LYS A 134 -5.43 -11.90 -13.47
CA LYS A 134 -4.46 -11.84 -14.58
C LYS A 134 -5.18 -12.12 -15.90
N GLY A 135 -5.11 -11.20 -16.86
CA GLY A 135 -5.80 -11.32 -18.15
C GLY A 135 -7.32 -11.49 -18.02
N GLY A 136 -7.96 -10.77 -17.09
CA GLY A 136 -9.41 -10.78 -16.88
C GLY A 136 -9.96 -11.95 -16.05
N ARG A 137 -9.18 -13.01 -15.79
CA ARG A 137 -9.58 -14.15 -14.94
C ARG A 137 -8.97 -14.07 -13.55
N MET A 138 -9.59 -14.75 -12.58
CA MET A 138 -9.06 -14.91 -11.23
C MET A 138 -7.78 -15.74 -11.23
N SER A 139 -6.82 -15.35 -10.39
CA SER A 139 -5.55 -16.04 -10.22
C SER A 139 -5.58 -16.95 -9.00
N THR A 140 -4.84 -18.05 -9.08
CA THR A 140 -4.69 -19.04 -7.99
C THR A 140 -3.30 -18.99 -7.36
N LEU A 141 -3.13 -19.59 -6.18
CA LEU A 141 -1.83 -19.72 -5.50
C LEU A 141 -0.84 -20.57 -6.30
N GLU A 142 -1.35 -21.61 -6.98
CA GLU A 142 -0.55 -22.52 -7.81
C GLU A 142 0.13 -21.79 -8.97
N GLU A 143 -0.55 -20.81 -9.59
CA GLU A 143 0.02 -19.99 -10.67
C GLU A 143 1.26 -19.21 -10.24
N TYR A 144 1.39 -18.88 -8.96
CA TYR A 144 2.55 -18.21 -8.38
C TYR A 144 3.50 -19.17 -7.67
N GLY A 145 3.25 -20.49 -7.72
CA GLY A 145 4.04 -21.50 -7.03
C GLY A 145 4.03 -21.37 -5.50
N VAL A 146 2.95 -20.80 -4.93
CA VAL A 146 2.79 -20.67 -3.49
C VAL A 146 2.35 -22.01 -2.91
N THR A 147 3.22 -22.62 -2.10
CA THR A 147 2.97 -23.92 -1.45
C THR A 147 2.82 -23.79 0.06
N LEU A 148 2.49 -24.90 0.72
CA LEU A 148 2.54 -24.99 2.18
C LEU A 148 3.92 -24.57 2.72
N GLY A 149 3.91 -23.80 3.81
CA GLY A 149 5.12 -23.25 4.41
C GLY A 149 5.78 -22.11 3.63
N ALA A 150 5.20 -21.66 2.51
CA ALA A 150 5.68 -20.48 1.80
C ALA A 150 5.72 -19.25 2.71
N GLN A 151 6.71 -18.38 2.50
CA GLN A 151 6.84 -17.10 3.19
C GLN A 151 6.41 -15.98 2.26
N LEU A 152 5.32 -15.31 2.62
CA LEU A 152 4.80 -14.14 1.93
C LEU A 152 5.14 -12.88 2.72
N HIS A 153 5.22 -11.76 2.01
CA HIS A 153 5.33 -10.43 2.60
C HIS A 153 4.02 -9.67 2.41
N ALA A 154 3.44 -9.18 3.50
CA ALA A 154 2.28 -8.31 3.50
C ALA A 154 2.73 -6.84 3.54
N ILE A 155 2.28 -6.05 2.57
CA ILE A 155 2.55 -4.62 2.48
C ILE A 155 1.20 -3.88 2.46
N MET A 156 1.04 -2.88 3.32
CA MET A 156 -0.10 -1.97 3.24
C MET A 156 0.25 -0.82 2.31
N ALA A 157 -0.52 -0.62 1.25
CA ALA A 157 -0.31 0.47 0.32
C ALA A 157 -0.78 1.82 0.90
N PHE A 158 -1.86 1.79 1.69
CA PHE A 158 -2.42 2.99 2.32
C PHE A 158 -1.91 3.18 3.74
N SER A 159 -1.71 4.44 4.13
CA SER A 159 -1.34 4.80 5.48
C SER A 159 -2.53 4.60 6.44
N GLN A 160 -2.24 4.52 7.73
CA GLN A 160 -3.27 4.51 8.78
C GLN A 160 -4.09 5.80 8.84
N TYR A 161 -3.65 6.86 8.15
CA TYR A 161 -4.29 8.17 8.13
C TYR A 161 -5.20 8.36 6.91
N ALA A 162 -5.34 7.36 6.04
CA ALA A 162 -6.19 7.42 4.85
C ALA A 162 -7.58 8.03 5.16
N GLY A 163 -7.92 9.10 4.45
CA GLY A 163 -9.16 9.86 4.60
C GLY A 163 -9.14 10.95 5.68
N GLN A 164 -8.07 11.09 6.47
CA GLN A 164 -7.97 12.10 7.54
C GLN A 164 -7.27 13.36 7.02
N ASN A 165 -7.96 14.49 7.02
CA ASN A 165 -7.36 15.79 6.72
C ASN A 165 -6.51 16.32 7.89
N HIS A 166 -7.02 16.19 9.11
CA HIS A 166 -6.36 16.60 10.34
C HIS A 166 -5.82 15.38 11.08
N ILE A 167 -4.51 15.35 11.32
CA ILE A 167 -3.83 14.23 11.96
C ILE A 167 -3.31 14.69 13.32
N ALA A 168 -3.86 14.11 14.38
CA ALA A 168 -3.52 14.49 15.75
C ALA A 168 -2.02 14.26 16.02
N GLY A 169 -1.34 15.30 16.49
CA GLY A 169 0.07 15.26 16.84
C GLY A 169 1.05 15.40 15.67
N ALA A 170 0.58 15.49 14.42
CA ALA A 170 1.46 15.81 13.30
C ALA A 170 1.96 17.25 13.39
N ALA A 171 3.24 17.47 13.07
CA ALA A 171 3.74 18.82 12.80
C ALA A 171 3.04 19.38 11.55
N LEU A 172 2.81 20.70 11.51
CA LEU A 172 2.14 21.35 10.39
C LEU A 172 3.10 22.28 9.64
N ASP A 173 2.96 22.35 8.32
CA ASP A 173 3.65 23.32 7.48
C ASP A 173 3.05 24.73 7.65
N GLN A 174 3.61 25.72 6.94
CA GLN A 174 3.12 27.10 6.97
C GLN A 174 1.69 27.28 6.43
N TYR A 175 1.13 26.26 5.77
CA TYR A 175 -0.21 26.25 5.19
C TYR A 175 -1.20 25.37 6.00
N GLY A 176 -0.74 24.77 7.10
CA GLY A 176 -1.54 23.94 7.99
C GLY A 176 -1.60 22.44 7.63
N ASN A 177 -0.90 22.01 6.57
CA ASN A 177 -0.87 20.58 6.18
C ASN A 177 0.12 19.80 7.04
N ALA A 178 -0.12 18.51 7.26
CA ALA A 178 0.81 17.67 8.02
C ALA A 178 2.21 17.62 7.35
N VAL A 179 3.30 17.65 8.10
CA VAL A 179 4.67 17.55 7.55
C VAL A 179 5.11 16.10 7.54
N GLY A 180 5.59 15.60 6.40
CA GLY A 180 6.12 14.23 6.26
C GLY A 180 5.27 13.33 5.36
N SER A 181 5.92 12.40 4.66
CA SER A 181 5.27 11.50 3.69
C SER A 181 4.47 10.36 4.36
N GLU A 182 4.71 10.11 5.64
CA GLU A 182 3.96 9.15 6.46
C GLU A 182 2.49 9.54 6.65
N TYR A 183 2.16 10.80 6.39
CA TYR A 183 0.81 11.38 6.50
C TYR A 183 0.10 11.51 5.16
N ASP A 184 0.70 11.02 4.07
CA ASP A 184 0.04 10.91 2.78
C ASP A 184 -0.98 9.76 2.79
N LEU A 185 -1.83 9.68 1.77
CA LEU A 185 -2.75 8.55 1.56
C LEU A 185 -1.99 7.23 1.47
N SER A 186 -0.85 7.24 0.78
CA SER A 186 -0.06 6.05 0.49
C SER A 186 1.32 6.12 1.11
N VAL A 187 1.81 4.97 1.59
CA VAL A 187 3.16 4.87 2.17
C VAL A 187 4.22 4.88 1.07
N ASP A 188 5.44 5.27 1.41
CA ASP A 188 6.55 5.30 0.45
C ASP A 188 6.90 3.88 -0.04
N GLY A 189 7.19 3.75 -1.34
CA GLY A 189 7.40 2.46 -2.01
C GLY A 189 6.17 1.55 -2.12
N ALA A 190 4.98 1.98 -1.67
CA ALA A 190 3.73 1.22 -1.72
C ALA A 190 3.40 0.68 -3.11
N PHE A 191 3.89 1.32 -4.17
CA PHE A 191 3.59 1.02 -5.56
C PHE A 191 4.81 0.54 -6.35
N ASN A 192 5.86 0.08 -5.67
CA ASN A 192 7.01 -0.54 -6.33
C ASN A 192 6.55 -1.64 -7.30
N GLY A 193 7.01 -1.52 -8.56
CA GLY A 193 6.62 -2.39 -9.66
C GLY A 193 5.35 -1.96 -10.40
N MET A 194 4.83 -0.76 -10.15
CA MET A 194 3.74 -0.15 -10.90
C MET A 194 4.23 1.06 -11.69
N ALA A 195 3.52 1.39 -12.76
CA ALA A 195 3.87 2.46 -13.68
C ALA A 195 2.68 3.39 -13.98
N ILE A 196 3.02 4.65 -14.26
CA ILE A 196 2.13 5.70 -14.74
C ILE A 196 2.65 6.17 -16.10
N VAL A 197 1.80 6.12 -17.12
CA VAL A 197 2.10 6.68 -18.44
C VAL A 197 1.49 8.08 -18.51
N VAL A 198 2.31 9.08 -18.80
CA VAL A 198 1.92 10.49 -18.89
C VAL A 198 2.08 10.96 -20.34
N LEU A 199 0.99 11.39 -20.98
CA LEU A 199 1.03 12.13 -22.22
C LEU A 199 1.00 13.63 -21.93
N GLN A 200 2.16 14.28 -22.02
CA GLN A 200 2.35 15.69 -21.74
C GLN A 200 2.36 16.51 -23.03
N LEU A 201 1.23 17.13 -23.38
CA LEU A 201 1.10 17.93 -24.61
C LEU A 201 1.47 19.41 -24.38
N TYR A 202 1.33 19.91 -23.16
CA TYR A 202 1.83 21.23 -22.76
C TYR A 202 3.24 21.13 -22.16
N PHE A 203 4.20 21.85 -22.74
CA PHE A 203 5.61 21.73 -22.38
C PHE A 203 5.95 22.47 -21.08
N PHE A 204 6.36 21.71 -20.07
CA PHE A 204 6.98 22.21 -18.84
C PHE A 204 7.89 21.13 -18.21
N ASP A 205 8.59 21.46 -17.13
CA ASP A 205 9.39 20.50 -16.39
C ASP A 205 8.54 19.64 -15.44
N PHE A 206 8.45 18.34 -15.72
CA PHE A 206 7.68 17.36 -14.94
C PHE A 206 8.55 16.60 -13.92
N SER A 207 9.76 17.08 -13.64
CA SER A 207 10.71 16.46 -12.70
C SER A 207 10.13 16.32 -11.29
N LEU A 208 9.62 17.42 -10.71
CA LEU A 208 9.09 17.44 -9.33
C LEU A 208 7.89 16.49 -9.14
N PRO A 209 6.85 16.49 -10.01
CA PRO A 209 5.83 15.44 -9.97
C PRO A 209 6.40 14.03 -10.09
N SER A 210 7.36 13.81 -10.99
CA SER A 210 7.95 12.48 -11.19
C SER A 210 8.68 11.99 -9.94
N GLU A 211 9.47 12.84 -9.30
CA GLU A 211 10.20 12.51 -8.07
C GLU A 211 9.26 12.14 -6.93
N ALA A 212 8.19 12.92 -6.74
CA ALA A 212 7.19 12.63 -5.70
C ALA A 212 6.44 11.31 -5.96
N LEU A 213 6.11 11.01 -7.22
CA LEU A 213 5.49 9.73 -7.59
C LEU A 213 6.47 8.55 -7.44
N GLN A 214 7.74 8.74 -7.78
CA GLN A 214 8.80 7.74 -7.61
C GLN A 214 9.06 7.43 -6.13
N GLN A 215 8.94 8.42 -5.24
CA GLN A 215 8.99 8.18 -3.79
C GLN A 215 7.91 7.19 -3.33
N LYS A 216 6.73 7.21 -3.95
CA LYS A 216 5.66 6.23 -3.70
C LYS A 216 5.88 4.88 -4.40
N GLY A 217 6.92 4.77 -5.23
CA GLY A 217 7.34 3.54 -5.90
C GLY A 217 6.88 3.42 -7.36
N PHE A 218 6.22 4.43 -7.92
CA PHE A 218 5.84 4.40 -9.33
C PHE A 218 7.04 4.59 -10.25
N ARG A 219 7.11 3.82 -11.33
CA ARG A 219 7.82 4.23 -12.54
C ARG A 219 6.95 5.26 -13.28
N VAL A 220 7.54 6.36 -13.72
CA VAL A 220 6.83 7.40 -14.49
C VAL A 220 7.42 7.48 -15.88
N GLU A 221 6.60 7.26 -16.90
CA GLU A 221 6.96 7.37 -18.32
C GLU A 221 6.27 8.59 -18.93
N VAL A 222 7.05 9.59 -19.38
CA VAL A 222 6.50 10.85 -19.91
C VAL A 222 6.72 10.94 -21.42
N HIS A 223 5.63 10.93 -22.18
CA HIS A 223 5.62 11.21 -23.61
C HIS A 223 5.36 12.70 -23.86
N ARG A 224 6.33 13.40 -24.47
CA ARG A 224 6.23 14.83 -24.80
C ARG A 224 5.77 15.12 -26.23
N SER A 225 5.46 14.06 -26.98
CA SER A 225 4.91 14.10 -28.32
C SER A 225 3.79 13.08 -28.40
N VAL A 226 2.75 13.36 -29.18
CA VAL A 226 1.64 12.43 -29.40
C VAL A 226 2.22 11.15 -30.04
N PRO A 227 2.23 10.00 -29.34
CA PRO A 227 2.62 8.72 -29.93
C PRO A 227 1.60 8.31 -31.01
N SER A 228 1.88 7.28 -31.81
CA SER A 228 0.79 6.69 -32.60
C SER A 228 -0.23 6.00 -31.68
N PRO A 229 -1.50 5.79 -32.10
CA PRO A 229 -2.46 5.04 -31.31
C PRO A 229 -1.95 3.63 -30.94
N TYR A 230 -1.23 2.98 -31.86
CA TYR A 230 -0.63 1.66 -31.63
C TYR A 230 0.47 1.70 -30.56
N ASP A 231 1.35 2.71 -30.59
CA ASP A 231 2.42 2.84 -29.60
C ASP A 231 1.84 3.17 -28.21
N LEU A 232 0.81 4.03 -28.16
CA LEU A 232 0.08 4.32 -26.92
C LEU A 232 -0.58 3.06 -26.35
N GLU A 233 -1.26 2.29 -27.19
CA GLU A 233 -1.89 1.03 -26.78
C GLU A 233 -0.85 0.03 -26.26
N THR A 234 0.30 -0.06 -26.93
CA THR A 234 1.41 -0.93 -26.53
C THR A 234 1.97 -0.53 -25.17
N ALA A 235 2.14 0.77 -24.92
CA ALA A 235 2.57 1.28 -23.62
C ALA A 235 1.54 0.97 -22.52
N LEU A 236 0.26 1.22 -22.79
CA LEU A 236 -0.83 1.01 -21.82
C LEU A 236 -1.15 -0.45 -21.53
N LYS A 237 -0.78 -1.39 -22.41
CA LYS A 237 -0.97 -2.84 -22.21
C LYS A 237 0.10 -3.50 -21.35
N GLN A 238 1.13 -2.77 -20.91
CA GLN A 238 2.14 -3.34 -20.00
C GLN A 238 1.49 -3.70 -18.66
N ASP A 239 1.77 -4.90 -18.14
CA ASP A 239 1.14 -5.46 -16.94
C ASP A 239 1.34 -4.61 -15.66
N ASP A 240 2.35 -3.75 -15.64
CA ASP A 240 2.66 -2.86 -14.53
C ASP A 240 2.07 -1.45 -14.68
N VAL A 241 1.54 -1.08 -15.85
CA VAL A 241 0.90 0.21 -16.06
C VAL A 241 -0.49 0.20 -15.40
N THR A 242 -0.68 1.07 -14.42
CA THR A 242 -1.92 1.15 -13.64
C THR A 242 -2.71 2.41 -13.93
N GLN A 243 -2.07 3.41 -14.54
CA GLN A 243 -2.66 4.72 -14.75
C GLN A 243 -2.19 5.36 -16.05
N PHE A 244 -3.08 6.15 -16.65
CA PHE A 244 -2.77 7.03 -17.76
C PHE A 244 -3.12 8.47 -17.39
N TRP A 245 -2.20 9.39 -17.62
CA TRP A 245 -2.36 10.82 -17.33
C TRP A 245 -2.26 11.61 -18.63
N LEU A 246 -3.26 12.42 -18.95
CA LEU A 246 -3.26 13.32 -20.10
C LEU A 246 -3.10 14.75 -19.60
N ILE A 247 -2.09 15.46 -20.08
CA ILE A 247 -1.96 16.92 -19.90
C ILE A 247 -2.21 17.58 -21.24
N SER A 248 -3.34 18.27 -21.34
CA SER A 248 -3.86 18.86 -22.56
C SER A 248 -3.00 20.00 -23.11
N ALA A 249 -3.18 20.32 -24.40
CA ALA A 249 -2.59 21.48 -25.06
C ALA A 249 -3.64 22.53 -25.47
N GLU A 250 -3.17 23.59 -26.15
CA GLU A 250 -3.94 24.72 -26.69
C GLU A 250 -4.84 24.38 -27.88
N ARG A 251 -4.78 23.13 -28.38
CA ARG A 251 -5.58 22.63 -29.49
C ARG A 251 -5.65 21.11 -29.39
N ALA A 252 -6.66 20.49 -30.00
CA ALA A 252 -6.75 19.04 -30.07
C ALA A 252 -5.57 18.47 -30.90
N MET A 253 -4.72 17.67 -30.28
CA MET A 253 -3.58 16.99 -30.87
C MET A 253 -3.80 15.48 -31.01
N ILE A 254 -4.68 14.89 -30.19
CA ILE A 254 -5.01 13.46 -30.27
C ILE A 254 -6.18 13.18 -31.23
N SER A 255 -6.16 12.00 -31.86
CA SER A 255 -7.24 11.52 -32.74
C SER A 255 -8.28 10.68 -31.99
N ASN A 256 -9.41 10.38 -32.65
CA ASN A 256 -10.43 9.47 -32.11
C ASN A 256 -9.89 8.07 -31.80
N ASP A 257 -8.89 7.59 -32.56
CA ASP A 257 -8.28 6.29 -32.29
C ASP A 257 -7.52 6.28 -30.96
N HIS A 258 -6.86 7.40 -30.59
CA HIS A 258 -6.27 7.55 -29.27
C HIS A 258 -7.34 7.51 -28.17
N VAL A 259 -8.48 8.17 -28.40
CA VAL A 259 -9.59 8.18 -27.45
C VAL A 259 -10.15 6.76 -27.24
N THR A 260 -10.21 5.94 -28.29
CA THR A 260 -10.58 4.53 -28.16
C THR A 260 -9.60 3.75 -27.29
N VAL A 261 -8.29 3.91 -27.53
CA VAL A 261 -7.25 3.26 -26.70
C VAL A 261 -7.36 3.68 -25.23
N ILE A 262 -7.54 4.99 -24.97
CA ILE A 262 -7.70 5.52 -23.61
C ILE A 262 -8.98 4.98 -22.95
N ARG A 263 -10.09 4.88 -23.71
CA ARG A 263 -11.35 4.29 -23.25
C ARG A 263 -11.14 2.84 -22.83
N ASP A 264 -10.52 2.03 -23.67
CA ASP A 264 -10.34 0.59 -23.42
C ASP A 264 -9.48 0.36 -22.17
N PHE A 265 -8.44 1.18 -21.98
CA PHE A 265 -7.62 1.16 -20.77
C PHE A 265 -8.43 1.53 -19.51
N TRP A 266 -9.23 2.60 -19.56
CA TRP A 266 -10.08 3.01 -18.44
C TRP A 266 -11.24 2.04 -18.17
N GLU A 267 -11.83 1.44 -19.19
CA GLU A 267 -12.90 0.44 -19.07
C GLU A 267 -12.39 -0.91 -18.54
N ALA A 268 -11.09 -1.22 -18.70
CA ALA A 268 -10.44 -2.29 -17.96
C ALA A 268 -10.28 -1.96 -16.45
N GLY A 269 -10.53 -0.71 -16.06
CA GLY A 269 -10.58 -0.17 -14.71
C GLY A 269 -9.26 0.32 -14.14
N HIS A 270 -8.29 0.52 -15.02
CA HIS A 270 -7.12 1.34 -14.71
C HIS A 270 -7.52 2.81 -14.44
N GLY A 271 -6.66 3.52 -13.71
CA GLY A 271 -6.91 4.92 -13.34
C GLY A 271 -6.68 5.88 -14.51
N LEU A 272 -7.54 6.89 -14.64
CA LEU A 272 -7.37 7.96 -15.63
C LEU A 272 -7.27 9.33 -14.95
N TYR A 273 -6.26 10.13 -15.30
CA TYR A 273 -6.13 11.52 -14.85
C TYR A 273 -6.07 12.47 -16.06
N ILE A 274 -7.11 13.27 -16.25
CA ILE A 274 -7.22 14.24 -17.33
C ILE A 274 -6.97 15.64 -16.78
N TRP A 275 -5.95 16.29 -17.30
CA TRP A 275 -5.55 17.65 -16.95
C TRP A 275 -5.81 18.60 -18.11
N GLY A 276 -6.57 19.66 -17.83
CA GLY A 276 -6.62 20.88 -18.63
C GLY A 276 -6.12 22.07 -17.80
N ASP A 277 -6.14 23.22 -18.43
CA ASP A 277 -6.02 24.52 -17.78
C ASP A 277 -6.97 25.50 -18.48
N ASN A 278 -6.93 26.79 -18.15
CA ASN A 278 -7.70 27.84 -18.79
C ASN A 278 -7.67 27.80 -20.33
N ASP A 279 -8.68 28.37 -20.97
CA ASP A 279 -8.69 28.58 -22.42
C ASP A 279 -7.37 29.24 -22.91
N PRO A 280 -6.67 28.67 -23.90
CA PRO A 280 -7.05 27.54 -24.75
C PRO A 280 -6.61 26.13 -24.28
N TYR A 281 -6.06 25.91 -23.09
CA TYR A 281 -5.31 24.71 -22.71
C TYR A 281 -6.11 23.48 -22.21
N TYR A 282 -7.35 23.28 -22.69
CA TYR A 282 -8.19 22.11 -22.32
C TYR A 282 -8.73 21.30 -23.51
N TYR A 283 -8.27 21.53 -24.75
CA TYR A 283 -8.88 20.88 -25.91
C TYR A 283 -8.78 19.35 -25.91
N ASP A 284 -7.60 18.78 -25.67
CA ASP A 284 -7.43 17.32 -25.59
C ASP A 284 -8.14 16.74 -24.37
N ALA A 285 -8.12 17.47 -23.25
CA ALA A 285 -8.87 17.11 -22.06
C ALA A 285 -10.36 16.94 -22.38
N ASN A 286 -10.95 17.93 -23.08
CA ASN A 286 -12.35 17.90 -23.50
C ASN A 286 -12.63 16.80 -24.52
N VAL A 287 -11.72 16.55 -25.47
CA VAL A 287 -11.87 15.44 -26.43
C VAL A 287 -12.03 14.11 -25.70
N VAL A 288 -11.22 13.85 -24.67
CA VAL A 288 -11.33 12.61 -23.88
C VAL A 288 -12.53 12.64 -22.94
N SER A 289 -12.65 13.64 -22.06
CA SER A 289 -13.68 13.65 -21.01
C SER A 289 -15.10 13.69 -21.57
N LYS A 290 -15.33 14.40 -22.68
CA LYS A 290 -16.62 14.43 -23.36
C LYS A 290 -16.98 13.06 -23.94
N SER A 291 -16.00 12.38 -24.52
CA SER A 291 -16.18 11.09 -25.16
C SER A 291 -16.40 9.94 -24.17
N LEU A 292 -15.79 10.02 -22.98
CA LEU A 292 -15.91 8.99 -21.93
C LEU A 292 -17.11 9.23 -21.01
N ILE A 293 -17.28 10.45 -20.53
CA ILE A 293 -18.21 10.75 -19.43
C ILE A 293 -19.16 11.92 -19.71
N GLY A 294 -19.06 12.56 -20.87
CA GLY A 294 -19.95 13.65 -21.29
C GLY A 294 -19.70 14.96 -20.55
N VAL A 295 -18.48 15.16 -20.02
CA VAL A 295 -18.08 16.35 -19.25
C VAL A 295 -17.03 17.14 -20.03
N GLU A 296 -17.11 18.46 -19.96
CA GLU A 296 -16.16 19.39 -20.56
C GLU A 296 -15.62 20.37 -19.51
N GLN A 297 -14.46 20.95 -19.81
CA GLN A 297 -13.84 22.07 -19.12
C GLN A 297 -14.04 23.34 -19.94
N ARG A 298 -14.19 24.48 -19.28
CA ARG A 298 -14.39 25.79 -19.93
C ARG A 298 -13.84 26.95 -19.11
N GLY A 299 -13.61 28.05 -19.81
CA GLY A 299 -13.33 29.35 -19.21
C GLY A 299 -11.85 29.63 -18.99
N ASN A 300 -11.58 30.84 -18.54
CA ASN A 300 -10.24 31.37 -18.33
C ASN A 300 -10.20 32.13 -17.01
N VAL A 301 -10.29 31.39 -15.92
CA VAL A 301 -10.43 31.95 -14.58
C VAL A 301 -9.05 32.10 -13.97
N THR A 302 -8.77 33.29 -13.43
CA THR A 302 -7.58 33.50 -12.59
C THR A 302 -7.78 32.76 -11.27
N GLY A 303 -6.85 31.87 -10.93
CA GLY A 303 -6.79 31.26 -9.61
C GLY A 303 -5.77 31.99 -8.75
N ASP A 304 -4.65 31.32 -8.53
CA ASP A 304 -3.53 31.71 -7.70
C ASP A 304 -3.86 31.86 -6.21
N GLN A 305 -4.85 31.11 -5.72
CA GLN A 305 -5.23 31.08 -4.31
C GLN A 305 -4.94 29.73 -3.66
N VAL A 306 -4.88 29.77 -2.33
CA VAL A 306 -4.90 28.59 -1.48
C VAL A 306 -6.32 28.43 -0.93
N VAL A 307 -6.95 27.28 -1.18
CA VAL A 307 -8.27 26.95 -0.68
C VAL A 307 -8.16 25.92 0.46
N THR A 308 -9.06 25.99 1.45
CA THR A 308 -9.06 25.12 2.62
C THR A 308 -9.94 23.89 2.41
N VAL A 309 -9.78 22.84 3.23
CA VAL A 309 -10.77 21.76 3.31
C VAL A 309 -12.12 22.36 3.71
N ALA A 310 -13.15 22.09 2.92
CA ALA A 310 -14.49 22.58 3.18
C ALA A 310 -15.54 21.59 2.65
N ALA A 311 -16.58 21.33 3.44
CA ALA A 311 -17.70 20.50 3.02
C ALA A 311 -18.56 21.18 1.93
N THR A 312 -18.62 22.52 1.94
CA THR A 312 -19.39 23.35 1.01
C THR A 312 -18.61 24.58 0.61
N GLY A 313 -18.99 25.24 -0.50
CA GLY A 313 -18.31 26.43 -1.01
C GLY A 313 -16.90 26.17 -1.55
N PRO A 314 -16.07 27.22 -1.72
CA PRO A 314 -14.67 27.09 -2.11
C PRO A 314 -13.88 26.20 -1.14
N GLY A 315 -13.08 25.30 -1.68
CA GLY A 315 -12.30 24.36 -0.89
C GLY A 315 -12.10 23.00 -1.54
N VAL A 316 -11.23 22.22 -0.91
CA VAL A 316 -11.10 20.78 -1.19
C VAL A 316 -12.12 20.00 -0.37
N ARG A 317 -12.82 19.07 -1.00
CA ARG A 317 -13.80 18.22 -0.33
C ARG A 317 -13.09 17.14 0.50
N PRO A 318 -13.61 16.81 1.71
CA PRO A 318 -13.14 15.65 2.45
C PRO A 318 -13.24 14.39 1.59
N HIS A 319 -12.08 13.83 1.27
CA HIS A 319 -11.91 12.67 0.40
C HIS A 319 -10.57 12.01 0.71
N GLU A 320 -10.36 10.75 0.31
CA GLU A 320 -9.08 10.07 0.51
C GLU A 320 -7.91 10.78 -0.17
N ILE A 321 -8.16 11.41 -1.32
CA ILE A 321 -7.16 12.23 -2.01
C ILE A 321 -6.69 13.41 -1.16
N SER A 322 -7.54 13.90 -0.24
CA SER A 322 -7.22 15.01 0.67
C SER A 322 -6.54 14.56 1.98
N THR A 323 -6.18 13.28 2.12
CA THR A 323 -5.46 12.77 3.30
C THR A 323 -4.25 13.62 3.63
N GLY A 324 -4.12 14.03 4.89
CA GLY A 324 -3.04 14.90 5.40
C GLY A 324 -3.10 16.35 4.94
N MET A 325 -4.06 16.73 4.09
CA MET A 325 -4.21 18.09 3.58
C MET A 325 -5.32 18.83 4.30
N THR A 326 -5.03 20.06 4.72
CA THR A 326 -6.01 21.05 5.18
C THR A 326 -6.18 22.19 4.20
N THR A 327 -5.21 22.37 3.30
CA THR A 327 -5.20 23.38 2.25
C THR A 327 -4.63 22.82 0.95
N VAL A 328 -5.07 23.38 -0.18
CA VAL A 328 -4.52 23.06 -1.50
C VAL A 328 -4.39 24.33 -2.34
N TYR A 329 -3.30 24.45 -3.08
CA TYR A 329 -3.14 25.47 -4.10
C TYR A 329 -3.90 25.08 -5.38
N GLU A 330 -4.73 26.00 -5.90
CA GLU A 330 -5.64 25.69 -7.00
C GLU A 330 -5.02 25.73 -8.41
N GLY A 331 -3.82 26.31 -8.54
CA GLY A 331 -3.17 26.63 -9.84
C GLY A 331 -3.17 28.15 -10.09
N ILE A 332 -2.35 28.63 -11.04
CA ILE A 332 -2.30 30.08 -11.39
C ILE A 332 -3.54 30.45 -12.19
N THR A 333 -3.86 29.63 -13.17
CA THR A 333 -5.05 29.71 -14.00
C THR A 333 -5.81 28.40 -13.85
N ILE A 334 -7.12 28.48 -14.02
CA ILE A 334 -8.01 27.34 -13.88
C ILE A 334 -9.14 27.38 -14.92
N ALA A 335 -9.54 26.21 -15.39
CA ALA A 335 -10.78 25.97 -16.08
C ALA A 335 -11.85 25.45 -15.11
N THR A 336 -13.10 25.70 -15.47
CA THR A 336 -14.28 25.20 -14.77
C THR A 336 -14.74 23.90 -15.42
N ILE A 337 -14.92 22.86 -14.63
CA ILE A 337 -15.50 21.59 -15.04
C ILE A 337 -17.03 21.68 -14.96
N ASP A 338 -17.69 21.20 -16.01
CA ASP A 338 -19.15 21.15 -16.06
C ASP A 338 -19.73 20.22 -14.99
N GLU A 339 -20.85 20.63 -14.39
CA GLU A 339 -21.59 19.76 -13.47
C GLU A 339 -22.19 18.57 -14.23
N SER A 340 -22.10 17.39 -13.63
CA SER A 340 -22.68 16.17 -14.18
C SER A 340 -22.94 15.18 -13.05
N PRO A 341 -24.02 14.37 -13.12
CA PRO A 341 -24.29 13.35 -12.12
C PRO A 341 -23.23 12.25 -12.06
N ARG A 342 -22.36 12.14 -13.08
CA ARG A 342 -21.31 11.10 -13.19
C ARG A 342 -19.99 11.47 -12.52
N ILE A 343 -19.88 12.71 -12.04
CA ILE A 343 -18.70 13.22 -11.35
C ILE A 343 -19.10 13.95 -10.08
N LYS A 344 -18.17 13.99 -9.13
CA LYS A 344 -18.32 14.71 -7.87
C LYS A 344 -17.19 15.75 -7.77
N PRO A 345 -17.47 16.97 -7.28
CA PRO A 345 -16.42 17.96 -7.09
C PRO A 345 -15.42 17.46 -6.03
N LEU A 346 -14.13 17.60 -6.31
CA LEU A 346 -13.04 17.39 -5.36
C LEU A 346 -12.45 18.72 -4.91
N ILE A 347 -12.19 19.64 -5.85
CA ILE A 347 -11.69 20.98 -5.56
C ILE A 347 -12.64 21.98 -6.19
N VAL A 348 -13.20 22.85 -5.35
CA VAL A 348 -13.93 24.05 -5.77
C VAL A 348 -13.00 25.24 -5.55
N GLY A 349 -12.71 25.97 -6.62
CA GLY A 349 -11.77 27.09 -6.60
C GLY A 349 -12.32 28.29 -5.82
N SER A 350 -11.43 29.24 -5.58
CA SER A 350 -11.72 30.52 -4.92
C SER A 350 -12.80 31.34 -5.63
N ALA A 351 -12.92 31.19 -6.95
CA ALA A 351 -13.99 31.75 -7.77
C ALA A 351 -15.32 30.96 -7.69
N ASN A 352 -15.42 30.00 -6.77
CA ASN A 352 -16.59 29.15 -6.53
C ASN A 352 -17.02 28.31 -7.76
N ASN A 353 -16.04 27.90 -8.56
CA ASN A 353 -16.19 27.02 -9.71
C ASN A 353 -15.55 25.64 -9.42
N VAL A 354 -16.03 24.56 -10.05
CA VAL A 354 -15.43 23.24 -9.91
C VAL A 354 -14.14 23.18 -10.71
N VAL A 355 -12.99 23.03 -10.03
CA VAL A 355 -11.66 22.99 -10.64
C VAL A 355 -11.18 21.56 -10.83
N CYS A 356 -11.45 20.69 -9.86
CA CYS A 356 -11.19 19.27 -9.97
C CYS A 356 -12.45 18.48 -9.61
N ALA A 357 -12.75 17.45 -10.38
CA ALA A 357 -13.83 16.51 -10.15
C ALA A 357 -13.32 15.08 -10.31
N TYR A 358 -14.00 14.14 -9.65
CA TYR A 358 -13.67 12.73 -9.69
C TYR A 358 -14.89 11.89 -10.06
N SER A 359 -14.63 10.73 -10.68
CA SER A 359 -15.61 9.66 -10.89
C SER A 359 -15.09 8.38 -10.24
N ASP A 360 -15.95 7.67 -9.54
CA ASP A 360 -15.69 6.37 -8.92
C ASP A 360 -16.96 5.51 -9.10
N GLU A 361 -17.14 5.02 -10.32
CA GLU A 361 -18.33 4.30 -10.76
C GLU A 361 -17.91 2.98 -11.40
N ASP A 362 -18.65 1.90 -11.12
CA ASP A 362 -18.43 0.56 -11.70
C ASP A 362 -17.00 0.02 -11.56
N GLY A 363 -16.32 0.40 -10.46
CA GLY A 363 -14.93 0.02 -10.22
C GLY A 363 -13.94 0.69 -11.17
N LYS A 364 -14.28 1.87 -11.71
CA LYS A 364 -13.41 2.69 -12.56
C LYS A 364 -13.21 4.05 -11.91
N ARG A 365 -11.96 4.51 -11.84
CA ARG A 365 -11.60 5.79 -11.22
C ARG A 365 -11.06 6.77 -12.25
N MET A 366 -11.56 8.00 -12.19
CA MET A 366 -11.13 9.10 -13.05
C MET A 366 -10.98 10.39 -12.24
N LEU A 367 -9.97 11.19 -12.56
CA LEU A 367 -9.87 12.59 -12.19
C LEU A 367 -9.89 13.47 -13.43
N ILE A 368 -10.64 14.57 -13.35
CA ILE A 368 -10.62 15.66 -14.30
C ILE A 368 -10.19 16.90 -13.52
N ASP A 369 -9.15 17.59 -13.95
CA ASP A 369 -8.62 18.76 -13.26
C ASP A 369 -8.28 19.85 -14.27
N GLY A 370 -8.81 21.04 -14.01
CA GLY A 370 -8.64 22.21 -14.85
C GLY A 370 -7.54 23.15 -14.41
N GLY A 371 -6.60 22.76 -13.55
CA GLY A 371 -5.52 23.63 -13.07
C GLY A 371 -4.14 22.99 -13.13
N PHE A 372 -3.69 22.54 -14.31
CA PHE A 372 -2.40 21.86 -14.45
C PHE A 372 -1.19 22.75 -14.10
N THR A 373 -1.33 24.07 -14.06
CA THR A 373 -0.25 24.98 -13.64
C THR A 373 0.30 24.67 -12.24
N ARG A 374 -0.48 23.99 -11.39
CA ARG A 374 0.02 23.48 -10.10
C ARG A 374 1.16 22.47 -10.23
N LEU A 375 1.26 21.79 -11.37
CA LEU A 375 2.30 20.78 -11.62
C LEU A 375 3.71 21.40 -11.76
N PHE A 376 3.83 22.72 -11.98
CA PHE A 376 5.14 23.34 -12.25
C PHE A 376 5.36 24.78 -11.79
N CYS A 377 4.31 25.59 -11.57
CA CYS A 377 4.52 27.01 -11.26
C CYS A 377 4.86 27.29 -9.79
N LYS A 378 4.19 26.60 -8.87
CA LYS A 378 4.35 26.80 -7.43
C LYS A 378 4.24 25.47 -6.68
N TRP A 379 5.04 24.50 -7.09
CA TRP A 379 5.02 23.13 -6.58
C TRP A 379 5.08 23.04 -5.04
N ASP A 380 5.89 23.90 -4.41
CA ASP A 380 6.04 23.95 -2.95
C ASP A 380 4.91 24.71 -2.23
N SER A 381 3.86 25.12 -2.95
CA SER A 381 2.66 25.70 -2.34
C SER A 381 1.83 24.65 -1.61
N ALA A 382 0.87 25.16 -0.82
CA ALA A 382 -0.07 24.40 0.00
C ALA A 382 -0.49 23.05 -0.63
N GLY A 383 0.03 21.97 -0.06
CA GLY A 383 -0.44 20.60 -0.31
C GLY A 383 -0.30 20.07 -1.74
N THR A 384 0.37 20.76 -2.68
CA THR A 384 0.42 20.34 -4.08
C THR A 384 1.08 18.99 -4.28
N ALA A 385 2.30 18.78 -3.76
CA ALA A 385 2.99 17.49 -3.86
C ALA A 385 2.16 16.34 -3.27
N ARG A 386 1.60 16.56 -2.07
CA ARG A 386 0.71 15.61 -1.38
C ARG A 386 -0.54 15.28 -2.20
N TYR A 387 -1.19 16.30 -2.75
CA TYR A 387 -2.36 16.13 -3.61
C TYR A 387 -2.06 15.20 -4.78
N ILE A 388 -0.93 15.40 -5.46
CA ILE A 388 -0.51 14.60 -6.62
C ILE A 388 -0.25 13.15 -6.23
N VAL A 389 0.50 12.89 -5.16
CA VAL A 389 0.78 11.51 -4.73
C VAL A 389 -0.46 10.80 -4.18
N ASN A 390 -1.37 11.53 -3.52
CA ASN A 390 -2.63 10.97 -3.05
C ASN A 390 -3.59 10.67 -4.21
N ALA A 391 -3.65 11.54 -5.21
CA ALA A 391 -4.41 11.31 -6.43
C ALA A 391 -3.91 10.06 -7.15
N ALA A 392 -2.58 9.93 -7.32
CA ALA A 392 -1.98 8.73 -7.89
C ALA A 392 -2.29 7.48 -7.06
N GLY A 393 -2.17 7.54 -5.73
CA GLY A 393 -2.45 6.39 -4.87
C GLY A 393 -3.91 5.94 -4.93
N TRP A 394 -4.84 6.89 -5.02
CA TRP A 394 -6.28 6.60 -5.18
C TRP A 394 -6.60 6.00 -6.55
N LEU A 395 -5.96 6.49 -7.62
CA LEU A 395 -6.16 6.03 -9.00
C LEU A 395 -5.66 4.61 -9.29
N VAL A 396 -4.78 4.03 -8.45
CA VAL A 396 -4.35 2.62 -8.60
C VAL A 396 -5.53 1.65 -8.50
N ASN A 397 -6.61 2.04 -7.80
CA ASN A 397 -7.86 1.28 -7.79
C ASN A 397 -7.71 -0.18 -7.31
N PHE A 398 -6.96 -0.40 -6.22
CA PHE A 398 -6.70 -1.74 -5.68
C PHE A 398 -7.94 -2.61 -5.49
N ASP A 399 -9.07 -2.00 -5.13
CA ASP A 399 -10.33 -2.70 -4.85
C ASP A 399 -10.87 -3.48 -6.06
N GLN A 400 -10.46 -3.12 -7.29
CA GLN A 400 -10.94 -3.73 -8.52
C GLN A 400 -10.10 -4.95 -8.97
N PHE A 401 -8.82 -4.99 -8.59
CA PHE A 401 -7.90 -6.09 -8.91
C PHE A 401 -7.89 -7.20 -7.84
N ASP A 402 -8.75 -7.06 -6.84
CA ASP A 402 -9.04 -8.04 -5.80
C ASP A 402 -10.04 -9.12 -6.27
#